data_AF-A0A482X6A4-F1
#
_entry.id   AF-A0A482X6A4-F1
#
_cell.length_a   1.000
_cell.length_b   1.000
_cell.length_c   1.000
_cell.angle_alpha   90.00
_cell.angle_beta   90.00
_cell.angle_gamma   90.00
#
_symmetry.space_group_name_H-M   'P 1'
#
loop_
_entity.id
_entity.type
_entity.pdbx_description
1 polymer ?
#
loop_
_entity_poly.entity_id
_entity_poly.type
_entity_poly.pdbx_seq_one_letter_code
_entity_poly.pdbx_strand_id
1 'polypeptide(L)'
;MGCCFSSCREDDSSENADPNERTHLLADPVSNINTLHIQRVHSDDFLSQYPNSLPEKTDQISALNRILQETANNVIDVAALGAHNLEQHEYVERMKHYTQKLQTVAAVSHKWVQPRANPCLLVDIPAPDSLLAAAPISPSDYVLIKSTAKKATLALDDLKVEHKEDLVVPFNIP
;
A
#
# COMPACT_ATOMS: atom_id res chain seq x y z
N MET A 1 17.78 20.97 -48.26
CA MET A 1 17.79 22.37 -48.73
C MET A 1 17.18 23.19 -47.60
N GLY A 2 17.86 23.99 -46.80
CA GLY A 2 19.19 24.57 -46.83
C GLY A 2 19.11 25.78 -45.88
N CYS A 3 20.07 25.90 -44.97
CA CYS A 3 20.23 27.01 -44.02
C CYS A 3 20.23 28.41 -44.68
N CYS A 4 19.85 29.46 -43.94
CA CYS A 4 20.80 30.46 -43.38
C CYS A 4 20.17 31.83 -43.01
N PHE A 5 20.44 32.21 -41.76
CA PHE A 5 20.60 33.51 -41.08
C PHE A 5 20.54 34.86 -41.84
N SER A 6 19.90 35.84 -41.17
CA SER A 6 20.40 37.21 -40.95
C SER A 6 19.66 37.74 -39.71
N SER A 7 20.27 38.33 -38.69
CA SER A 7 21.15 39.50 -38.76
C SER A 7 22.04 39.58 -37.53
N CYS A 8 23.35 39.65 -37.78
CA CYS A 8 24.34 40.17 -36.85
C CYS A 8 24.08 41.68 -36.63
N ARG A 9 24.10 42.11 -35.37
CA ARG A 9 24.61 43.44 -35.01
C ARG A 9 25.68 43.22 -33.95
N GLU A 10 26.90 43.51 -34.36
CA GLU A 10 28.02 43.79 -33.47
C GLU A 10 27.82 45.18 -32.89
N ASP A 11 28.13 45.35 -31.61
CA ASP A 11 28.74 46.56 -31.07
C ASP A 11 29.53 46.13 -29.81
N ASP A 12 30.85 46.17 -29.93
CA ASP A 12 31.83 46.00 -28.86
C ASP A 12 31.75 47.18 -27.87
N SER A 13 31.69 46.90 -26.55
CA SER A 13 32.52 47.60 -25.56
C SER A 13 32.30 47.09 -24.12
N SER A 14 33.43 46.74 -23.51
CA SER A 14 33.74 46.76 -22.07
C SER A 14 32.96 45.86 -21.12
N GLU A 15 33.66 44.78 -20.71
CA GLU A 15 33.90 44.43 -19.31
C GLU A 15 32.70 44.47 -18.36
N ASN A 16 31.88 43.42 -18.39
CA ASN A 16 31.34 42.73 -17.21
C ASN A 16 30.64 41.48 -17.74
N ALA A 17 31.38 40.36 -17.77
CA ALA A 17 30.86 39.08 -18.26
C ALA A 17 29.88 38.51 -17.22
N ASP A 18 28.61 38.89 -17.33
CA ASP A 18 27.53 38.20 -16.64
C ASP A 18 27.50 36.73 -17.10
N PRO A 19 27.43 35.75 -16.18
CA PRO A 19 27.42 34.35 -16.54
C PRO A 19 26.12 34.02 -17.29
N ASN A 20 26.22 33.77 -18.60
CA ASN A 20 25.11 33.30 -19.43
C ASN A 20 24.88 31.78 -19.22
N GLU A 21 23.75 31.25 -19.67
CA GLU A 21 23.36 29.83 -19.63
C GLU A 21 24.32 28.84 -20.33
N ARG A 22 25.36 29.34 -20.98
CA ARG A 22 26.47 28.55 -21.57
C ARG A 22 27.76 28.57 -20.73
N THR A 23 27.75 29.22 -19.56
CA THR A 23 28.92 29.32 -18.68
C THR A 23 29.00 28.08 -17.80
N HIS A 24 30.01 27.25 -18.02
CA HIS A 24 30.20 26.02 -17.25
C HIS A 24 30.68 26.33 -15.82
N LEU A 25 30.01 25.77 -14.82
CA LEU A 25 30.27 26.01 -13.40
C LEU A 25 31.48 25.23 -12.83
N LEU A 26 32.11 24.39 -13.65
CA LEU A 26 33.28 23.59 -13.27
C LEU A 26 34.38 23.80 -14.32
N ALA A 27 35.61 24.02 -13.84
CA ALA A 27 36.78 24.05 -14.72
C ALA A 27 36.97 22.67 -15.33
N ASP A 28 36.90 22.57 -16.66
CA ASP A 28 37.14 21.33 -17.39
C ASP A 28 38.62 20.91 -17.20
N PRO A 29 38.90 19.77 -16.54
CA PRO A 29 40.27 19.34 -16.29
C PRO A 29 41.02 18.91 -17.57
N VAL A 30 40.37 18.85 -18.73
CA VAL A 30 40.93 18.24 -19.96
C VAL A 30 41.44 19.26 -20.99
N SER A 31 41.62 20.53 -20.62
CA SER A 31 42.20 21.52 -21.56
C SER A 31 43.74 21.53 -21.63
N ASN A 32 44.44 20.67 -20.87
CA ASN A 32 45.91 20.68 -20.84
C ASN A 32 46.57 19.31 -21.05
N ILE A 33 46.03 18.49 -21.96
CA ILE A 33 46.67 17.25 -22.44
C ILE A 33 47.07 17.43 -23.90
N ASN A 34 47.84 18.47 -24.19
CA ASN A 34 48.48 18.64 -25.50
C ASN A 34 49.99 18.84 -25.35
N THR A 35 50.63 18.08 -24.48
CA THR A 35 52.07 17.76 -24.51
C THR A 35 52.39 16.85 -23.35
N LEU A 36 52.35 15.52 -23.54
CA LEU A 36 53.32 14.57 -22.98
C LEU A 36 52.86 13.14 -23.26
N HIS A 37 53.73 12.43 -23.94
CA HIS A 37 53.70 11.02 -24.26
C HIS A 37 53.58 10.16 -22.99
N ILE A 38 52.37 9.72 -22.63
CA ILE A 38 52.16 8.65 -21.64
C ILE A 38 51.10 7.67 -22.13
N GLN A 39 51.55 6.43 -22.18
CA GLN A 39 50.93 5.16 -22.54
C GLN A 39 49.42 5.05 -22.23
N ARG A 40 48.62 4.66 -23.24
CA ARG A 40 47.21 4.27 -23.07
C ARG A 40 47.14 3.07 -22.13
N VAL A 41 46.67 3.27 -20.90
CA VAL A 41 46.26 2.18 -20.03
C VAL A 41 44.78 1.91 -20.32
N HIS A 42 44.48 0.66 -20.63
CA HIS A 42 43.14 0.16 -20.94
C HIS A 42 42.23 0.38 -19.71
N SER A 43 41.02 0.91 -19.91
CA SER A 43 40.06 1.28 -18.86
C SER A 43 39.51 0.12 -18.04
N ASP A 44 39.96 -1.11 -18.28
CA ASP A 44 39.53 -2.31 -17.54
C ASP A 44 40.36 -2.56 -16.27
N ASP A 45 41.53 -1.93 -16.14
CA ASP A 45 42.42 -2.14 -14.97
C ASP A 45 42.06 -1.31 -13.74
N PHE A 46 41.08 -0.39 -13.82
CA PHE A 46 40.63 0.40 -12.66
C PHE A 46 39.61 -0.31 -11.77
N LEU A 47 39.08 -1.47 -12.19
CA LEU A 47 38.05 -2.21 -11.44
C LEU A 47 38.63 -3.19 -10.41
N SER A 48 39.94 -3.39 -10.38
CA SER A 48 40.59 -4.45 -9.60
C SER A 48 41.14 -3.99 -8.24
N GLN A 49 40.94 -2.72 -7.83
CA GLN A 49 41.61 -2.16 -6.64
C GLN A 49 40.78 -2.16 -5.35
N TYR A 50 39.51 -2.60 -5.37
CA TYR A 50 38.69 -2.73 -4.15
C TYR A 50 37.75 -3.95 -4.21
N PRO A 51 38.20 -5.15 -3.79
CA PRO A 51 37.40 -6.37 -3.89
C PRO A 51 36.24 -6.45 -2.88
N ASN A 52 36.10 -5.49 -1.95
CA ASN A 52 35.14 -5.55 -0.83
C ASN A 52 34.20 -4.33 -0.71
N SER A 53 34.15 -3.41 -1.70
CA SER A 53 33.39 -2.15 -1.55
C SER A 53 32.18 -2.00 -2.46
N LEU A 54 31.87 -2.98 -3.31
CA LEU A 54 30.68 -2.97 -4.14
C LEU A 54 29.86 -4.23 -3.86
N PRO A 55 28.53 -4.11 -3.64
CA PRO A 55 27.66 -5.28 -3.69
C PRO A 55 27.93 -5.98 -5.02
N GLU A 56 28.13 -7.30 -5.02
CA GLU A 56 28.28 -8.03 -6.26
C GLU A 56 27.11 -7.68 -7.19
N LYS A 57 27.34 -7.61 -8.50
CA LYS A 57 26.27 -7.31 -9.47
C LYS A 57 25.02 -8.18 -9.26
N THR A 58 25.22 -9.38 -8.73
CA THR A 58 24.19 -10.34 -8.28
C THR A 58 23.25 -9.76 -7.20
N ASP A 59 23.77 -9.07 -6.19
CA ASP A 59 22.99 -8.53 -5.06
C ASP A 59 22.12 -7.34 -5.47
N GLN A 60 22.63 -6.51 -6.39
CA GLN A 60 21.88 -5.37 -6.93
C GLN A 60 20.69 -5.84 -7.78
N ILE A 61 20.88 -6.88 -8.60
CA ILE A 61 19.81 -7.47 -9.42
C ILE A 61 18.76 -8.16 -8.54
N SER A 62 19.17 -8.81 -7.45
CA SER A 62 18.25 -9.41 -6.46
C SER A 62 17.39 -8.36 -5.74
N ALA A 63 18.01 -7.24 -5.31
CA ALA A 63 17.27 -6.13 -4.69
C ALA A 63 16.24 -5.52 -5.65
N LEU A 64 16.59 -5.36 -6.93
CA LEU A 64 15.68 -4.84 -7.94
C LEU A 64 14.51 -5.80 -8.23
N ASN A 65 14.77 -7.11 -8.27
CA ASN A 65 13.71 -8.12 -8.39
C ASN A 65 12.75 -8.10 -7.20
N ARG A 66 13.27 -7.90 -5.97
CA ARG A 66 12.43 -7.75 -4.78
C ARG A 66 11.52 -6.52 -4.88
N ILE A 67 12.07 -5.38 -5.28
CA ILE A 67 11.30 -4.14 -5.48
C ILE A 67 10.21 -4.34 -6.53
N LEU A 68 10.55 -4.99 -7.65
CA LEU A 68 9.59 -5.30 -8.71
C LEU A 68 8.45 -6.20 -8.21
N GLN A 69 8.76 -7.28 -7.50
CA GLN A 69 7.77 -8.20 -6.94
C GLN A 69 6.89 -7.53 -5.88
N GLU A 70 7.48 -6.74 -4.99
CA GLU A 70 6.76 -5.98 -3.98
C GLU A 70 5.82 -4.95 -4.63
N THR A 71 6.32 -4.23 -5.63
CA THR A 71 5.51 -3.26 -6.39
C THR A 71 4.37 -3.98 -7.13
N ALA A 72 4.64 -5.10 -7.79
CA ALA A 72 3.63 -5.87 -8.50
C ALA A 72 2.52 -6.40 -7.57
N ASN A 73 2.86 -6.75 -6.33
CA ASN A 73 1.88 -7.19 -5.32
C ASN A 73 1.08 -6.03 -4.72
N ASN A 74 1.68 -4.84 -4.61
CA ASN A 74 1.07 -3.67 -3.98
C ASN A 74 0.26 -2.80 -4.95
N VAL A 75 0.46 -2.96 -6.26
CA VAL A 75 -0.34 -2.26 -7.28
C VAL A 75 -1.71 -2.91 -7.39
N ILE A 76 -2.75 -2.08 -7.26
CA ILE A 76 -4.15 -2.53 -7.37
C ILE A 76 -4.54 -2.55 -8.85
N ASP A 77 -4.83 -3.74 -9.37
CA ASP A 77 -5.46 -3.88 -10.68
C ASP A 77 -6.96 -3.57 -10.58
N VAL A 78 -7.34 -2.35 -11.01
CA VAL A 78 -8.72 -1.88 -11.01
C VAL A 78 -9.60 -2.62 -12.03
N ALA A 79 -9.00 -3.23 -13.06
CA ALA A 79 -9.73 -3.99 -14.08
C ALA A 79 -10.01 -5.45 -13.67
N ALA A 80 -9.36 -5.95 -12.60
CA ALA A 80 -9.51 -7.32 -12.11
C ALA A 80 -10.81 -7.58 -11.32
N LEU A 81 -11.77 -6.64 -11.30
CA LEU A 81 -13.06 -6.79 -10.60
C LEU A 81 -14.04 -7.79 -11.28
N GLY A 82 -13.66 -8.38 -12.41
CA GLY A 82 -14.42 -9.47 -13.04
C GLY A 82 -14.30 -10.77 -12.26
N ALA A 83 -15.37 -11.58 -12.24
CA ALA A 83 -15.32 -12.94 -11.70
C ALA A 83 -14.18 -13.70 -12.37
N HIS A 84 -13.16 -14.04 -11.58
CA HIS A 84 -11.89 -14.53 -12.08
C HIS A 84 -12.04 -15.78 -12.95
N ASN A 85 -11.07 -15.88 -13.87
CA ASN A 85 -10.80 -16.93 -14.85
C ASN A 85 -10.49 -18.29 -14.20
N LEU A 86 -11.38 -18.80 -13.35
CA LEU A 86 -11.33 -20.17 -12.88
C LEU A 86 -12.21 -21.00 -13.80
N GLU A 87 -11.60 -21.94 -14.52
CA GLU A 87 -12.36 -22.85 -15.35
C GLU A 87 -13.24 -23.77 -14.47
N GLN A 88 -14.41 -24.15 -14.98
CA GLN A 88 -15.33 -25.02 -14.24
C GLN A 88 -14.68 -26.34 -13.80
N HIS A 89 -13.80 -26.88 -14.64
CA HIS A 89 -13.05 -28.09 -14.35
C HIS A 89 -12.09 -27.91 -13.16
N GLU A 90 -11.29 -26.84 -13.15
CA GLU A 90 -10.36 -26.53 -12.05
C GLU A 90 -11.11 -26.31 -10.73
N TYR A 91 -12.28 -25.66 -10.79
CA TYR A 91 -13.15 -25.50 -9.64
C TYR A 91 -13.58 -26.85 -9.05
N VAL A 92 -14.09 -27.77 -9.90
CA VAL A 92 -14.57 -29.08 -9.45
C VAL A 92 -13.43 -29.93 -8.87
N GLU A 93 -12.25 -29.91 -9.47
CA GLU A 93 -11.09 -30.62 -8.93
C GLU A 93 -10.65 -30.06 -7.58
N ARG A 94 -10.56 -28.73 -7.48
CA ARG A 94 -10.20 -28.05 -6.22
C ARG A 94 -11.21 -28.34 -5.12
N MET A 95 -12.51 -28.35 -5.45
CA MET A 95 -13.58 -28.74 -4.53
C MET A 95 -13.39 -30.18 -4.02
N LYS A 96 -13.12 -31.14 -4.91
CA LYS A 96 -12.88 -32.55 -4.53
C LYS A 96 -11.65 -32.68 -3.64
N HIS A 97 -10.55 -32.03 -4.01
CA HIS A 97 -9.30 -32.03 -3.25
C HIS A 97 -9.48 -31.49 -1.82
N TYR A 98 -10.16 -30.35 -1.68
CA TYR A 98 -10.44 -29.78 -0.37
C TYR A 98 -11.39 -30.63 0.46
N THR A 99 -12.41 -31.22 -0.17
CA THR A 99 -13.33 -32.14 0.51
C THR A 99 -12.58 -33.36 1.05
N GLN A 100 -11.70 -33.96 0.25
CA GLN A 100 -10.90 -35.11 0.66
C GLN A 100 -9.93 -34.76 1.79
N LYS A 101 -9.21 -33.62 1.69
CA LYS A 101 -8.34 -33.13 2.76
C LYS A 101 -9.12 -32.82 4.05
N LEU A 102 -10.34 -32.33 3.93
CA LEU A 102 -11.18 -32.04 5.09
C LEU A 102 -11.61 -33.34 5.79
N GLN A 103 -11.98 -34.36 5.02
CA GLN A 103 -12.34 -35.66 5.57
C GLN A 103 -11.17 -36.34 6.28
N THR A 104 -9.95 -36.26 5.74
CA THR A 104 -8.77 -36.83 6.41
C THR A 104 -8.43 -36.10 7.70
N VAL A 105 -8.51 -34.76 7.71
CA VAL A 105 -8.30 -33.96 8.93
C VAL A 105 -9.40 -34.23 9.97
N ALA A 106 -10.66 -34.31 9.55
CA ALA A 106 -11.79 -34.61 10.44
C ALA A 106 -11.72 -36.02 11.03
N ALA A 107 -11.20 -37.00 10.28
CA ALA A 107 -11.04 -38.37 10.77
C ALA A 107 -9.87 -38.52 11.76
N VAL A 108 -8.78 -37.77 11.58
CA VAL A 108 -7.57 -37.85 12.43
C VAL A 108 -7.66 -36.94 13.66
N SER A 109 -8.38 -35.82 13.55
CA SER A 109 -8.51 -34.86 14.63
C SER A 109 -9.74 -35.15 15.49
N HIS A 110 -9.54 -35.75 16.66
CA HIS A 110 -10.56 -35.82 17.71
C HIS A 110 -11.06 -34.44 18.20
N LYS A 111 -10.41 -33.35 17.77
CA LYS A 111 -10.82 -31.96 18.03
C LYS A 111 -11.74 -31.39 16.95
N TRP A 112 -11.76 -31.98 15.75
CA TRP A 112 -12.75 -31.70 14.71
C TRP A 112 -14.02 -32.52 15.00
N VAL A 113 -14.59 -32.28 16.17
CA VAL A 113 -15.95 -32.71 16.46
C VAL A 113 -16.82 -31.82 15.58
N GLN A 114 -17.45 -32.41 14.56
CA GLN A 114 -18.62 -31.79 13.90
C GLN A 114 -19.45 -31.13 15.00
N PRO A 115 -19.76 -29.82 14.93
CA PRO A 115 -20.47 -29.13 15.99
C PRO A 115 -21.63 -30.03 16.41
N ARG A 116 -21.56 -30.57 17.63
CA ARG A 116 -22.56 -31.52 18.11
C ARG A 116 -23.92 -30.90 17.81
N ALA A 117 -24.83 -31.72 17.27
CA ALA A 117 -26.20 -31.32 16.92
C ALA A 117 -26.67 -30.28 17.95
N ASN A 118 -26.99 -29.09 17.43
CA ASN A 118 -27.18 -27.83 18.12
C ASN A 118 -27.36 -27.99 19.65
N PRO A 119 -26.47 -27.41 20.48
CA PRO A 119 -26.69 -27.45 21.92
C PRO A 119 -28.11 -26.97 22.20
N CYS A 120 -28.90 -27.78 22.90
CA CYS A 120 -30.21 -27.33 23.32
C CYS A 120 -30.04 -26.07 24.20
N LEU A 121 -31.05 -25.20 24.20
CA LEU A 121 -30.98 -24.00 25.04
C LEU A 121 -30.86 -24.43 26.51
N LEU A 122 -30.06 -23.69 27.28
CA LEU A 122 -29.90 -23.85 28.72
C LEU A 122 -29.20 -25.15 29.18
N VAL A 123 -28.41 -25.82 28.32
CA VAL A 123 -27.61 -27.01 28.70
C VAL A 123 -26.74 -26.78 29.94
N ASP A 124 -26.26 -25.54 30.12
CA ASP A 124 -25.35 -25.17 31.20
C ASP A 124 -26.07 -24.65 32.46
N ILE A 125 -27.41 -24.59 32.48
CA ILE A 125 -28.17 -24.08 33.62
C ILE A 125 -28.68 -25.23 34.49
N PRO A 126 -28.08 -25.48 35.67
CA PRO A 126 -28.61 -26.46 36.60
C PRO A 126 -29.94 -25.98 37.18
N ALA A 127 -30.95 -26.85 37.20
CA ALA A 127 -32.27 -26.61 37.81
C ALA A 127 -32.98 -25.32 37.30
N PRO A 128 -33.38 -25.27 36.02
CA PRO A 128 -33.98 -24.07 35.41
C PRO A 128 -35.24 -23.59 36.13
N ASP A 129 -36.05 -24.49 36.68
CA ASP A 129 -37.29 -24.15 37.39
C ASP A 129 -37.02 -23.29 38.64
N SER A 130 -35.93 -23.58 39.36
CA SER A 130 -35.53 -22.83 40.55
C SER A 130 -35.07 -21.42 40.19
N LEU A 131 -34.30 -21.30 39.10
CA LEU A 131 -33.82 -20.01 38.60
C LEU A 131 -34.98 -19.12 38.11
N LEU A 132 -35.95 -19.70 37.41
CA LEU A 132 -37.13 -18.98 36.92
C LEU A 132 -38.09 -18.57 38.05
N ALA A 133 -38.09 -19.30 39.16
CA ALA A 133 -38.87 -18.97 40.35
C ALA A 133 -38.21 -17.90 41.25
N ALA A 134 -36.96 -17.51 40.97
CA ALA A 134 -36.25 -16.49 41.73
C ALA A 134 -36.92 -15.11 41.60
N ALA A 135 -36.61 -14.21 42.55
CA ALA A 135 -37.14 -12.85 42.51
C ALA A 135 -36.71 -12.13 41.21
N PRO A 136 -37.64 -11.42 40.55
CA PRO A 136 -37.32 -10.68 39.33
C PRO A 136 -36.37 -9.51 39.62
N ILE A 137 -35.81 -8.93 38.56
CA ILE A 137 -34.98 -7.73 38.65
C ILE A 137 -35.69 -6.62 39.45
N SER A 138 -34.92 -5.90 40.28
CA SER A 138 -35.48 -4.84 41.09
C SER A 138 -36.04 -3.70 40.21
N PRO A 139 -37.14 -3.05 40.62
CA PRO A 139 -37.71 -1.94 39.85
C PRO A 139 -36.77 -0.74 39.76
N SER A 140 -35.91 -0.53 40.78
CA SER A 140 -34.87 0.51 40.76
C SER A 140 -33.85 0.27 39.66
N ASP A 141 -33.40 -0.97 39.47
CA ASP A 141 -32.43 -1.32 38.43
C ASP A 141 -33.06 -1.17 37.05
N TYR A 142 -34.33 -1.56 36.89
CA TYR A 142 -35.05 -1.36 35.64
C TYR A 142 -35.15 0.13 35.27
N VAL A 143 -35.49 0.99 36.22
CA VAL A 143 -35.54 2.45 36.01
C VAL A 143 -34.16 3.00 35.69
N LEU A 144 -33.12 2.56 36.40
CA LEU A 144 -31.74 2.97 36.15
C LEU A 144 -31.32 2.62 34.72
N ILE A 145 -31.49 1.36 34.30
CA ILE A 145 -31.16 0.88 32.94
C ILE A 145 -31.90 1.73 31.90
N LYS A 146 -33.20 1.95 32.08
CA LYS A 146 -34.01 2.76 31.16
C LYS A 146 -33.53 4.20 31.09
N SER A 147 -33.17 4.81 32.22
CA SER A 147 -32.67 6.19 32.27
C SER A 147 -31.30 6.33 31.59
N THR A 148 -30.41 5.35 31.80
CA THR A 148 -29.07 5.33 31.20
C THR A 148 -29.17 5.14 29.69
N ALA A 149 -30.01 4.22 29.22
CA ALA A 149 -30.26 4.02 27.79
C ALA A 149 -30.78 5.28 27.12
N LYS A 150 -31.76 5.98 27.74
CA LYS A 150 -32.26 7.27 27.24
C LYS A 150 -31.18 8.33 27.14
N LYS A 151 -30.33 8.46 28.16
CA LYS A 151 -29.21 9.42 28.14
C LYS A 151 -28.21 9.11 27.03
N ALA A 152 -27.93 7.83 26.80
CA ALA A 152 -27.07 7.40 25.70
C ALA A 152 -27.68 7.75 24.33
N THR A 153 -28.98 7.53 24.14
CA THR A 153 -29.68 7.93 22.91
C THR A 153 -29.62 9.44 22.69
N LEU A 154 -29.88 10.24 23.73
CA LEU A 154 -29.79 11.70 23.64
C LEU A 154 -28.38 12.16 23.26
N ALA A 155 -27.34 11.54 23.81
CA ALA A 155 -25.96 11.85 23.45
C ALA A 155 -25.60 11.47 22.01
N LEU A 156 -26.26 10.46 21.43
CA LEU A 156 -26.09 10.11 20.02
C LEU A 156 -26.75 11.12 19.09
N ASP A 157 -27.86 11.75 19.51
CA ASP A 157 -28.51 12.82 18.74
C ASP A 157 -27.64 14.08 18.61
N ASP A 158 -26.72 14.29 19.55
CA ASP A 158 -25.72 15.36 19.52
C ASP A 158 -24.57 15.06 18.53
N LEU A 159 -24.42 13.82 18.06
CA LEU A 159 -23.42 13.43 17.06
C LEU A 159 -23.90 13.82 15.65
N LYS A 160 -23.79 15.10 15.33
CA LYS A 160 -24.12 15.66 14.01
C LYS A 160 -23.12 16.71 13.58
N VAL A 161 -23.03 16.93 12.27
CA VAL A 161 -22.21 18.00 11.70
C VAL A 161 -22.93 19.33 11.91
N GLU A 162 -22.30 20.26 12.62
CA GLU A 162 -22.79 21.64 12.73
C GLU A 162 -22.52 22.39 11.43
N HIS A 163 -23.57 22.92 10.81
CA HIS A 163 -23.45 23.74 9.62
C HIS A 163 -22.85 25.11 9.97
N LYS A 164 -21.77 25.50 9.28
CA LYS A 164 -21.12 26.81 9.47
C LYS A 164 -21.23 27.70 8.23
N GLU A 165 -20.88 27.17 7.08
CA GLU A 165 -20.83 27.90 5.81
C GLU A 165 -21.44 27.04 4.71
N ASP A 166 -21.97 27.70 3.68
CA ASP A 166 -22.58 27.01 2.55
C ASP A 166 -21.50 26.29 1.75
N LEU A 167 -21.58 24.96 1.67
CA LEU A 167 -20.68 24.14 0.85
C LEU A 167 -20.90 24.33 -0.65
N VAL A 168 -22.06 24.86 -1.05
CA VAL A 168 -22.47 25.06 -2.44
C VAL A 168 -23.00 26.47 -2.58
N VAL A 169 -22.35 27.29 -3.40
CA VAL A 169 -22.77 28.66 -3.71
C VAL A 169 -23.16 28.74 -5.19
N PRO A 170 -24.36 29.24 -5.52
CA PRO A 170 -24.75 29.43 -6.92
C PRO A 170 -24.04 30.65 -7.50
N PHE A 171 -23.37 30.45 -8.64
CA PHE A 171 -22.79 31.54 -9.42
C PHE A 171 -23.86 32.13 -10.35
N ASN A 172 -24.65 33.07 -9.85
CA ASN A 172 -25.47 33.91 -10.72
C ASN A 172 -24.70 35.20 -11.01
N ILE A 173 -24.38 35.41 -12.29
CA ILE A 173 -23.81 36.64 -12.82
C ILE A 173 -25.01 37.58 -13.12
N PRO A 174 -24.97 38.86 -12.73
CA PRO A 174 -26.06 39.82 -12.95
C PRO A 174 -26.34 40.11 -14.43
#